data_AF-A0A2E9R4A9-F1
#
_entry.id   AF-A0A2E9R4A9-F1
#
_cell.length_a   1.000
_cell.length_b   1.000
_cell.length_c   1.000
_cell.angle_alpha   90.00
_cell.angle_beta   90.00
_cell.angle_gamma   90.00
#
_symmetry.space_group_name_H-M   'P 1'
#
loop_
_entity.id
_entity.type
_entity.pdbx_description
1 polymer ?
#
loop_
_entity_poly.entity_id
_entity_poly.type
_entity_poly.pdbx_seq_one_letter_code
_entity_poly.pdbx_strand_id
1 'polypeptide(L)'
;MSENTLIEELMKDYNEESAKQALDKVEKKALALTDEALQRPVLTDTSACLDAGKALLKIAKQDVATLSKLPGVSAKLIEEFATLRRAFWQASVLSLMSMSENRRRRLAAVVNELRIVRQRMFGAVDLVWPKAEDKQSLLESLRKGRGHVDLAADGASLSTLFRENHKEAAEWLNEKKLSTLVEDAGKLSSMLLELRQESDSTTAEAAHDLRARVYALYEDCFNQIADAGQYVFKRTNPERAEAYAPLYTAYLQIRKERFPARPAEETPETPATPATPETNE
;
A
#
# COMPACT_ATOMS: atom_id res chain seq x y z
N MET A 1 1.43 -7.50 -15.56
CA MET A 1 2.75 -6.96 -15.14
C MET A 1 3.70 -8.14 -15.01
N SER A 2 4.86 -8.09 -15.67
CA SER A 2 5.81 -9.21 -15.71
C SER A 2 6.71 -9.24 -14.46
N GLU A 3 7.32 -10.40 -14.22
CA GLU A 3 8.27 -10.72 -13.14
C GLU A 3 9.36 -9.65 -12.93
N ASN A 4 9.76 -8.99 -14.01
CA ASN A 4 10.80 -7.96 -14.01
C ASN A 4 10.33 -6.60 -13.49
N THR A 5 9.05 -6.23 -13.64
CA THR A 5 8.62 -4.83 -13.41
C THR A 5 8.72 -4.41 -11.94
N LEU A 6 8.39 -5.30 -10.99
CA LEU A 6 8.44 -4.99 -9.54
C LEU A 6 9.87 -4.86 -9.01
N ILE A 7 10.78 -5.71 -9.50
CA ILE A 7 12.19 -5.67 -9.12
C ILE A 7 12.89 -4.50 -9.82
N GLU A 8 12.61 -4.26 -11.11
CA GLU A 8 13.13 -3.13 -11.88
C GLU A 8 12.69 -1.78 -11.30
N GLU A 9 11.43 -1.63 -10.88
CA GLU A 9 10.93 -0.42 -10.20
C GLU A 9 11.60 -0.19 -8.84
N LEU A 10 11.88 -1.26 -8.09
CA LEU A 10 12.65 -1.18 -6.85
C LEU A 10 14.13 -0.85 -7.13
N MET A 11 14.72 -1.40 -8.19
CA MET A 11 16.15 -1.32 -8.50
C MET A 11 16.62 0.00 -9.10
N LYS A 12 15.72 0.83 -9.66
CA LYS A 12 16.09 2.03 -10.43
C LYS A 12 16.96 3.06 -9.67
N ASP A 13 16.90 3.06 -8.33
CA ASP A 13 17.51 4.09 -7.48
C ASP A 13 18.64 3.58 -6.55
N TYR A 14 19.02 2.30 -6.62
CA TYR A 14 19.93 1.68 -5.65
C TYR A 14 21.06 0.90 -6.30
N ASN A 15 22.30 1.14 -5.84
CA ASN A 15 23.44 0.27 -6.12
C ASN A 15 23.40 -0.91 -5.14
N GLU A 16 23.28 -2.13 -5.66
CA GLU A 16 23.15 -3.38 -4.90
C GLU A 16 24.27 -3.56 -3.86
N GLU A 17 25.52 -3.32 -4.24
CA GLU A 17 26.68 -3.44 -3.34
C GLU A 17 26.57 -2.46 -2.16
N SER A 18 26.17 -1.22 -2.44
CA SER A 18 25.97 -0.20 -1.40
C SER A 18 24.79 -0.53 -0.47
N ALA A 19 23.77 -1.23 -0.98
CA ALA A 19 22.59 -1.62 -0.21
C ALA A 19 22.86 -2.85 0.66
N LYS A 20 23.65 -3.80 0.16
CA LYS A 20 24.17 -4.92 0.93
C LYS A 20 25.04 -4.45 2.09
N GLN A 21 26.01 -3.57 1.82
CA GLN A 21 26.84 -2.97 2.88
C GLN A 21 26.02 -2.18 3.91
N ALA A 22 24.92 -1.56 3.48
CA ALA A 22 24.00 -0.88 4.40
C ALA A 22 23.23 -1.87 5.28
N LEU A 23 22.80 -3.01 4.72
CA LEU A 23 22.15 -4.07 5.47
C LEU A 23 23.10 -4.69 6.51
N ASP A 24 24.32 -5.04 6.11
CA ASP A 24 25.34 -5.60 7.02
C ASP A 24 25.61 -4.69 8.22
N LYS A 25 25.57 -3.37 8.03
CA LYS A 25 25.75 -2.38 9.10
C LYS A 25 24.61 -2.34 10.11
N VAL A 26 23.38 -2.63 9.68
CA VAL A 26 22.18 -2.51 10.54
C VAL A 26 21.66 -3.86 11.03
N GLU A 27 22.11 -4.97 10.44
CA GLU A 27 21.63 -6.32 10.71
C GLU A 27 21.69 -6.66 12.20
N LYS A 28 22.84 -6.45 12.85
CA LYS A 28 23.00 -6.69 14.29
C LYS A 28 21.99 -5.89 15.13
N LYS A 29 21.73 -4.64 14.76
CA LYS A 29 20.76 -3.77 15.45
C LYS A 29 19.33 -4.26 15.21
N ALA A 30 19.02 -4.71 13.98
CA ALA A 30 17.72 -5.25 13.62
C ALA A 30 17.43 -6.55 14.37
N LEU A 31 18.36 -7.50 14.39
CA LEU A 31 18.24 -8.77 15.10
C LEU A 31 18.18 -8.63 16.63
N ALA A 32 18.65 -7.51 17.18
CA ALA A 32 18.55 -7.21 18.61
C ALA A 32 17.18 -6.64 19.03
N LEU A 33 16.29 -6.29 18.09
CA LEU A 33 14.93 -5.88 18.43
C LEU A 33 14.15 -7.03 19.07
N THR A 34 13.25 -6.72 20.00
CA THR A 34 12.30 -7.70 20.54
C THR A 34 11.08 -7.80 19.62
N ASP A 35 10.32 -8.89 19.72
CA ASP A 35 9.09 -9.04 18.93
C ASP A 35 8.03 -7.98 19.28
N GLU A 36 8.09 -7.41 20.49
CA GLU A 36 7.28 -6.28 20.91
C GLU A 36 7.52 -5.02 20.05
N ALA A 37 8.76 -4.82 19.59
CA ALA A 37 9.09 -3.72 18.68
C ALA A 37 8.52 -3.93 17.26
N LEU A 38 8.01 -5.14 16.95
CA LEU A 38 7.44 -5.52 15.65
C LEU A 38 5.91 -5.48 15.63
N GLN A 39 5.27 -4.95 16.67
CA GLN A 39 3.80 -4.88 16.75
C GLN A 39 3.16 -3.99 15.68
N ARG A 40 3.93 -3.08 15.07
CA ARG A 40 3.43 -2.22 13.99
C ARG A 40 3.48 -2.97 12.65
N PRO A 41 2.37 -2.99 11.89
CA PRO A 41 2.33 -3.70 10.63
C PRO A 41 3.28 -3.05 9.62
N VAL A 42 4.12 -3.88 8.98
CA VAL A 42 4.99 -3.42 7.89
C VAL A 42 4.12 -2.95 6.72
N LEU A 43 4.28 -1.69 6.33
CA LEU A 43 3.58 -1.13 5.18
C LEU A 43 3.88 -1.95 3.92
N THR A 44 2.82 -2.27 3.17
CA THR A 44 2.87 -3.30 2.13
C THR A 44 3.49 -2.82 0.82
N ASP A 45 3.51 -1.51 0.59
CA ASP A 45 4.06 -0.89 -0.62
C ASP A 45 5.45 -0.33 -0.29
N THR A 46 6.47 -1.20 -0.40
CA THR A 46 7.86 -0.85 -0.11
C THR A 46 8.32 0.34 -0.95
N SER A 47 7.92 0.43 -2.23
CA SER A 47 8.34 1.53 -3.12
C SER A 47 7.81 2.88 -2.63
N ALA A 48 6.52 2.96 -2.26
CA ALA A 48 5.97 4.18 -1.67
C ALA A 48 6.65 4.57 -0.34
N CYS A 49 6.99 3.59 0.50
CA CYS A 49 7.72 3.85 1.75
C CYS A 49 9.11 4.44 1.48
N LEU A 50 9.85 3.88 0.53
CA LEU A 50 11.19 4.34 0.18
C LEU A 50 11.18 5.71 -0.51
N ASP A 51 10.13 6.03 -1.26
CA ASP A 51 9.92 7.37 -1.81
C ASP A 51 9.60 8.41 -0.74
N ALA A 52 8.76 8.05 0.26
CA ALA A 52 8.53 8.91 1.41
C ALA A 52 9.84 9.19 2.14
N GLY A 53 10.67 8.16 2.33
CA GLY A 53 12.01 8.33 2.90
C GLY A 53 12.94 9.18 2.04
N LYS A 54 12.83 9.09 0.70
CA LYS A 54 13.62 9.93 -0.21
C LYS A 54 13.24 11.41 -0.07
N ALA A 55 11.94 11.69 0.00
CA ALA A 55 11.41 13.03 0.19
C ALA A 55 11.87 13.62 1.53
N LEU A 56 11.71 12.87 2.63
CA LEU A 56 12.16 13.27 3.96
C LEU A 56 13.68 13.50 4.00
N LEU A 57 14.48 12.58 3.44
CA LEU A 57 15.93 12.70 3.43
C LEU A 57 16.39 13.96 2.67
N LYS A 58 15.72 14.29 1.56
CA LYS A 58 16.04 15.49 0.78
C LYS A 58 15.84 16.76 1.60
N ILE A 59 14.70 16.90 2.29
CA ILE A 59 14.42 18.10 3.10
C ILE A 59 15.29 18.14 4.38
N ALA A 60 15.50 17.00 5.03
CA ALA A 60 16.32 16.91 6.24
C ALA A 60 17.78 17.31 5.98
N LYS A 61 18.33 16.94 4.80
CA LYS A 61 19.68 17.37 4.38
C LYS A 61 19.79 18.87 4.17
N GLN A 62 18.74 19.52 3.65
CA GLN A 62 18.70 20.97 3.50
C GLN A 62 18.63 21.68 4.86
N ASP A 63 17.90 21.08 5.80
CA ASP A 63 17.61 21.68 7.11
C ASP A 63 18.55 21.21 8.22
N VAL A 64 19.63 20.48 7.89
CA VAL A 64 20.51 19.81 8.88
C VAL A 64 21.05 20.76 9.95
N ALA A 65 21.41 21.99 9.59
CA ALA A 65 21.91 23.00 10.52
C ALA A 65 20.84 23.47 11.51
N THR A 66 19.58 23.47 11.10
CA THR A 66 18.45 23.85 11.95
C THR A 66 18.04 22.67 12.83
N LEU A 67 17.91 21.48 12.24
CA LEU A 67 17.54 20.25 12.95
C LEU A 67 18.57 19.85 14.01
N SER A 68 19.87 20.03 13.74
CA SER A 68 20.95 19.67 14.67
C SER A 68 21.01 20.54 15.93
N LYS A 69 20.15 21.56 16.05
CA LYS A 69 19.97 22.33 17.29
C LYS A 69 19.11 21.58 18.32
N LEU A 70 18.32 20.59 17.88
CA LEU A 70 17.51 19.78 18.77
C LEU A 70 18.32 18.63 19.38
N PRO A 71 18.13 18.32 20.68
CA PRO A 71 18.75 17.16 21.28
C PRO A 71 18.28 15.88 20.58
N GLY A 72 19.21 14.98 20.28
CA GLY A 72 18.91 13.69 19.66
C GLY A 72 18.82 13.70 18.14
N VAL A 73 18.82 14.87 17.49
CA VAL A 73 18.84 14.98 16.03
C VAL A 73 20.19 15.51 15.60
N SER A 74 20.88 14.78 14.74
CA SER A 74 22.21 15.15 14.27
C SER A 74 22.39 14.80 12.80
N ALA A 75 23.42 15.37 12.16
CA ALA A 75 23.84 14.93 10.82
C ALA A 75 24.07 13.40 10.77
N LYS A 76 24.55 12.80 11.87
CA LYS A 76 24.72 11.35 11.98
C LYS A 76 23.40 10.60 11.93
N LEU A 77 22.34 11.10 12.57
CA LEU A 77 21.00 10.49 12.50
C LEU A 77 20.45 10.52 11.06
N ILE A 78 20.64 11.63 10.34
CA ILE A 78 20.20 11.76 8.95
C ILE A 78 20.97 10.80 8.02
N GLU A 79 22.27 10.61 8.25
CA GLU A 79 23.07 9.63 7.51
C GLU A 79 22.77 8.17 7.92
N GLU A 80 22.42 7.92 9.19
CA GLU A 80 21.88 6.64 9.65
C GLU A 80 20.55 6.33 8.96
N PHE A 81 19.66 7.32 8.84
CA PHE A 81 18.41 7.17 8.10
C PHE A 81 18.63 6.83 6.62
N ALA A 82 19.59 7.49 5.95
CA ALA A 82 19.98 7.15 4.58
C ALA A 82 20.49 5.71 4.45
N THR A 83 21.19 5.22 5.48
CA THR A 83 21.66 3.83 5.55
C THR A 83 20.51 2.86 5.77
N LEU A 84 19.61 3.13 6.73
CA LEU A 84 18.41 2.34 6.98
C LEU A 84 17.50 2.25 5.76
N ARG A 85 17.34 3.34 4.99
CA ARG A 85 16.58 3.35 3.73
C ARG A 85 17.16 2.37 2.70
N ARG A 86 18.49 2.26 2.60
CA ARG A 86 19.17 1.27 1.73
C ARG A 86 19.05 -0.16 2.26
N ALA A 87 19.21 -0.34 3.56
CA ALA A 87 19.06 -1.64 4.20
C ALA A 87 17.62 -2.18 4.06
N PHE A 88 16.60 -1.33 4.25
CA PHE A 88 15.20 -1.73 4.11
C PHE A 88 14.87 -2.14 2.67
N TRP A 89 15.46 -1.45 1.70
CA TRP A 89 15.40 -1.87 0.30
C TRP A 89 16.00 -3.26 0.11
N GLN A 90 17.24 -3.49 0.56
CA GLN A 90 17.93 -4.78 0.40
C GLN A 90 17.17 -5.92 1.10
N ALA A 91 16.71 -5.71 2.33
CA ALA A 91 15.93 -6.70 3.07
C ALA A 91 14.60 -7.02 2.37
N SER A 92 13.98 -6.02 1.71
CA SER A 92 12.80 -6.24 0.88
C SER A 92 13.10 -7.06 -0.38
N VAL A 93 14.24 -6.83 -1.02
CA VAL A 93 14.71 -7.65 -2.15
C VAL A 93 14.98 -9.09 -1.71
N LEU A 94 15.71 -9.30 -0.61
CA LEU A 94 15.98 -10.64 -0.07
C LEU A 94 14.70 -11.39 0.29
N SER A 95 13.75 -10.71 0.93
CA SER A 95 12.44 -11.26 1.24
C SER A 95 11.70 -11.71 -0.03
N LEU A 96 11.72 -10.91 -1.10
CA LEU A 96 11.14 -11.29 -2.39
C LEU A 96 11.89 -12.46 -3.04
N MET A 97 13.23 -12.46 -3.05
CA MET A 97 14.06 -13.51 -3.64
C MET A 97 13.96 -14.84 -2.89
N SER A 98 13.68 -14.81 -1.59
CA SER A 98 13.52 -16.01 -0.77
C SER A 98 12.25 -16.82 -1.08
N MET A 99 11.31 -16.25 -1.83
CA MET A 99 10.12 -16.95 -2.31
C MET A 99 10.47 -17.84 -3.52
N SER A 100 10.05 -19.11 -3.50
CA SER A 100 10.22 -20.02 -4.64
C SER A 100 9.63 -19.40 -5.93
N GLU A 101 10.26 -19.63 -7.08
CA GLU A 101 9.82 -19.06 -8.37
C GLU A 101 8.37 -19.42 -8.68
N ASN A 102 7.98 -20.67 -8.41
CA ASN A 102 6.61 -21.15 -8.54
C ASN A 102 5.65 -20.38 -7.63
N ARG A 103 6.04 -20.11 -6.38
CA ARG A 103 5.21 -19.34 -5.45
C ARG A 103 5.10 -17.88 -5.83
N ARG A 104 6.19 -17.25 -6.30
CA ARG A 104 6.14 -15.87 -6.84
C ARG A 104 5.19 -15.75 -8.03
N ARG A 105 5.24 -16.70 -8.97
CA ARG A 105 4.32 -16.75 -10.11
C ARG A 105 2.87 -16.96 -9.67
N ARG A 106 2.62 -17.88 -8.75
CA ARG A 106 1.28 -18.11 -8.17
C ARG A 106 0.76 -16.88 -7.46
N LEU A 107 1.59 -16.23 -6.65
CA LEU A 107 1.22 -14.99 -5.95
C LEU A 107 0.85 -13.89 -6.96
N ALA A 108 1.68 -13.67 -7.99
CA ALA A 108 1.39 -12.69 -9.02
C ALA A 108 0.09 -13.00 -9.79
N ALA A 109 -0.16 -14.27 -10.11
CA ALA A 109 -1.39 -14.71 -10.77
C ALA A 109 -2.62 -14.45 -9.89
N VAL A 110 -2.60 -14.90 -8.63
CA VAL A 110 -3.69 -14.71 -7.67
C VAL A 110 -3.97 -13.24 -7.41
N VAL A 111 -2.93 -12.40 -7.26
CA VAL A 111 -3.10 -10.95 -7.09
C VAL A 111 -3.77 -10.32 -8.31
N ASN A 112 -3.37 -10.70 -9.52
CA ASN A 112 -3.96 -10.16 -10.74
C ASN A 112 -5.42 -10.58 -10.90
N GLU A 113 -5.72 -11.87 -10.69
CA GLU A 113 -7.09 -12.39 -10.78
C GLU A 113 -8.00 -11.74 -9.72
N LEU A 114 -7.54 -11.64 -8.48
CA LEU A 114 -8.32 -11.04 -7.40
C LEU A 114 -8.57 -9.54 -7.63
N ARG A 115 -7.62 -8.80 -8.22
CA ARG A 115 -7.84 -7.41 -8.62
C ARG A 115 -8.95 -7.29 -9.68
N ILE A 116 -8.97 -8.19 -10.66
CA ILE A 116 -10.01 -8.21 -11.70
C ILE A 116 -11.37 -8.53 -11.07
N VAL A 117 -11.44 -9.54 -10.21
CA VAL A 117 -12.66 -9.91 -9.49
C VAL A 117 -13.16 -8.75 -8.62
N ARG A 118 -12.28 -8.13 -7.82
CA ARG A 118 -12.58 -6.95 -7.00
C ARG A 118 -13.18 -5.82 -7.82
N GLN A 119 -12.60 -5.49 -8.97
CA GLN A 119 -13.12 -4.42 -9.84
C GLN A 119 -14.50 -4.76 -10.41
N ARG A 120 -14.73 -6.01 -10.82
CA ARG A 120 -16.05 -6.47 -11.27
C ARG A 120 -17.09 -6.39 -10.15
N MET A 121 -16.72 -6.77 -8.94
CA MET A 121 -17.59 -6.68 -7.77
C MET A 121 -17.87 -5.24 -7.36
N PHE A 122 -16.92 -4.33 -7.52
CA PHE A 122 -17.18 -2.90 -7.33
C PHE A 122 -18.23 -2.37 -8.31
N GLY A 123 -18.09 -2.67 -9.60
CA GLY A 123 -19.10 -2.32 -10.59
C GLY A 123 -20.47 -2.96 -10.31
N ALA A 124 -20.48 -4.18 -9.77
CA ALA A 124 -21.71 -4.85 -9.35
C ALA A 124 -22.37 -4.15 -8.14
N VAL A 125 -21.60 -3.68 -7.16
CA VAL A 125 -22.17 -2.90 -6.04
C VAL A 125 -22.76 -1.58 -6.54
N ASP A 126 -22.06 -0.88 -7.43
CA ASP A 126 -22.53 0.38 -8.02
C ASP A 126 -23.81 0.19 -8.85
N LEU A 127 -24.00 -0.98 -9.46
CA LEU A 127 -25.20 -1.32 -10.23
C LEU A 127 -26.39 -1.74 -9.35
N VAL A 128 -26.16 -2.66 -8.40
CA VAL A 128 -27.24 -3.25 -7.57
C VAL A 128 -27.67 -2.28 -6.47
N TRP A 129 -26.71 -1.55 -5.88
CA TRP A 129 -26.94 -0.72 -4.70
C TRP A 129 -26.39 0.71 -4.86
N PRO A 130 -26.83 1.47 -5.88
CA PRO A 130 -26.31 2.82 -6.13
C PRO A 130 -26.65 3.83 -5.01
N LYS A 131 -27.72 3.58 -4.25
CA LYS A 131 -28.24 4.49 -3.20
C LYS A 131 -28.12 3.93 -1.78
N ALA A 132 -27.52 2.74 -1.61
CA ALA A 132 -27.38 2.13 -0.29
C ALA A 132 -26.12 2.68 0.40
N GLU A 133 -26.30 3.68 1.26
CA GLU A 133 -25.20 4.41 1.90
C GLU A 133 -24.24 3.48 2.67
N ASP A 134 -24.76 2.44 3.32
CA ASP A 134 -23.98 1.43 4.03
C ASP A 134 -23.01 0.68 3.09
N LYS A 135 -23.51 0.23 1.94
CA LYS A 135 -22.74 -0.54 0.96
C LYS A 135 -21.78 0.34 0.18
N GLN A 136 -22.19 1.58 -0.12
CA GLN A 136 -21.34 2.57 -0.76
C GLN A 136 -20.21 3.02 0.17
N SER A 137 -20.48 3.22 1.46
CA SER A 137 -19.45 3.52 2.46
C SER A 137 -18.46 2.36 2.64
N LEU A 138 -18.95 1.11 2.65
CA LEU A 138 -18.09 -0.07 2.61
C LEU A 138 -17.19 -0.02 1.37
N LEU A 139 -17.75 0.19 0.18
CA LEU A 139 -17.02 0.27 -1.08
C LEU A 139 -15.90 1.33 -1.05
N GLU A 140 -16.19 2.52 -0.52
CA GLU A 140 -15.20 3.58 -0.32
C GLU A 140 -14.08 3.17 0.64
N SER A 141 -14.41 2.46 1.72
CA SER A 141 -13.44 1.92 2.67
C SER A 141 -12.51 0.89 2.00
N LEU A 142 -13.07 -0.04 1.20
CA LEU A 142 -12.30 -1.07 0.49
C LEU A 142 -11.45 -0.45 -0.64
N ARG A 143 -11.94 0.61 -1.29
CA ARG A 143 -11.15 1.40 -2.28
C ARG A 143 -9.90 2.03 -1.66
N LYS A 144 -9.88 2.28 -0.34
CA LYS A 144 -8.68 2.78 0.38
C LYS A 144 -7.63 1.70 0.61
N GLY A 145 -8.02 0.43 0.63
CA GLY A 145 -7.16 -0.74 0.76
C GLY A 145 -6.33 -1.02 -0.50
N ARG A 146 -5.01 -1.22 -0.34
CA ARG A 146 -4.10 -1.31 -1.48
C ARG A 146 -2.86 -2.20 -1.26
N GLY A 147 -2.79 -2.96 -0.17
CA GLY A 147 -1.83 -4.05 0.06
C GLY A 147 -2.39 -5.42 -0.36
N HIS A 148 -1.56 -6.48 -0.36
CA HIS A 148 -2.07 -7.85 -0.60
C HIS A 148 -3.01 -8.30 0.52
N VAL A 149 -2.76 -7.89 1.77
CA VAL A 149 -3.65 -8.16 2.92
C VAL A 149 -4.98 -7.44 2.71
N ASP A 150 -4.93 -6.15 2.37
CA ASP A 150 -6.13 -5.39 2.07
C ASP A 150 -6.89 -6.00 0.90
N LEU A 151 -6.21 -6.37 -0.20
CA LEU A 151 -6.82 -6.98 -1.37
C LEU A 151 -7.53 -8.31 -1.01
N ALA A 152 -6.92 -9.13 -0.16
CA ALA A 152 -7.53 -10.34 0.36
C ALA A 152 -8.75 -10.03 1.24
N ALA A 153 -8.63 -9.07 2.15
CA ALA A 153 -9.72 -8.63 3.02
C ALA A 153 -10.89 -8.02 2.21
N ASP A 154 -10.60 -7.23 1.19
CA ASP A 154 -11.57 -6.64 0.27
C ASP A 154 -12.35 -7.74 -0.45
N GLY A 155 -11.64 -8.72 -1.05
CA GLY A 155 -12.29 -9.83 -1.74
C GLY A 155 -13.15 -10.68 -0.81
N ALA A 156 -12.70 -10.91 0.43
CA ALA A 156 -13.48 -11.65 1.43
C ALA A 156 -14.72 -10.87 1.89
N SER A 157 -14.58 -9.56 2.10
CA SER A 157 -15.67 -8.66 2.48
C SER A 157 -16.71 -8.55 1.37
N LEU A 158 -16.29 -8.38 0.12
CA LEU A 158 -17.17 -8.36 -1.03
C LEU A 158 -17.86 -9.71 -1.23
N SER A 159 -17.15 -10.82 -1.10
CA SER A 159 -17.73 -12.16 -1.18
C SER A 159 -18.84 -12.33 -0.12
N THR A 160 -18.60 -11.86 1.10
CA THR A 160 -19.58 -11.89 2.20
C THR A 160 -20.78 -11.01 1.90
N LEU A 161 -20.57 -9.75 1.50
CA LEU A 161 -21.63 -8.81 1.14
C LEU A 161 -22.62 -9.40 0.13
N PHE A 162 -22.10 -9.99 -0.95
CA PHE A 162 -22.93 -10.59 -1.99
C PHE A 162 -23.59 -11.91 -1.58
N ARG A 163 -23.01 -12.69 -0.65
CA ARG A 163 -23.71 -13.88 -0.09
C ARG A 163 -24.88 -13.47 0.79
N GLU A 164 -24.68 -12.49 1.65
CA GLU A 164 -25.71 -12.01 2.57
C GLU A 164 -26.89 -11.37 1.83
N ASN A 165 -26.62 -10.72 0.69
CA ASN A 165 -27.62 -10.03 -0.12
C ASN A 165 -27.86 -10.74 -1.47
N HIS A 166 -27.68 -12.07 -1.54
CA HIS A 166 -27.66 -12.82 -2.80
C HIS A 166 -28.95 -12.68 -3.61
N LYS A 167 -30.12 -12.72 -2.96
CA LYS A 167 -31.41 -12.64 -3.65
C LYS A 167 -31.56 -11.32 -4.41
N GLU A 168 -31.28 -10.22 -3.73
CA GLU A 168 -31.34 -8.87 -4.32
C GLU A 168 -30.32 -8.71 -5.45
N ALA A 169 -29.08 -9.17 -5.25
CA ALA A 169 -28.06 -9.10 -6.30
C ALA A 169 -28.40 -9.94 -7.54
N ALA A 170 -29.04 -11.11 -7.35
CA ALA A 170 -29.44 -12.01 -8.44
C ALA A 170 -30.61 -11.48 -9.28
N GLU A 171 -31.37 -10.49 -8.80
CA GLU A 171 -32.41 -9.82 -9.60
C GLU A 171 -31.81 -8.94 -10.70
N TRP A 172 -30.63 -8.38 -10.45
CA TRP A 172 -29.94 -7.45 -11.34
C TRP A 172 -28.81 -8.11 -12.14
N LEU A 173 -28.23 -9.18 -11.59
CA LEU A 173 -27.08 -9.88 -12.16
C LEU A 173 -27.47 -11.30 -12.56
N ASN A 174 -26.82 -11.82 -13.60
CA ASN A 174 -26.98 -13.23 -13.94
C ASN A 174 -26.52 -14.11 -12.76
N GLU A 175 -27.45 -14.89 -12.20
CA GLU A 175 -27.23 -15.71 -10.98
C GLU A 175 -25.97 -16.58 -11.07
N LYS A 176 -25.79 -17.31 -12.17
CA LYS A 176 -24.61 -18.16 -12.37
C LYS A 176 -23.31 -17.36 -12.36
N LYS A 177 -23.27 -16.20 -13.01
CA LYS A 177 -22.09 -15.31 -13.01
C LYS A 177 -21.84 -14.71 -11.63
N LEU A 178 -22.90 -14.36 -10.90
CA LEU A 178 -22.81 -13.84 -9.54
C LEU A 178 -22.20 -14.89 -8.60
N SER A 179 -22.72 -16.12 -8.62
CA SER A 179 -22.21 -17.21 -7.77
C SER A 179 -20.72 -17.49 -8.05
N THR A 180 -20.31 -17.56 -9.33
CA THR A 180 -18.89 -17.70 -9.69
C THR A 180 -18.04 -16.54 -9.18
N LEU A 181 -18.51 -15.29 -9.34
CA LEU A 181 -17.77 -14.12 -8.89
C LEU A 181 -17.57 -14.10 -7.36
N VAL A 182 -18.60 -14.50 -6.60
CA VAL A 182 -18.58 -14.60 -5.15
C VAL A 182 -17.63 -15.71 -4.68
N GLU A 183 -17.68 -16.88 -5.31
CA GLU A 183 -16.79 -18.01 -5.01
C GLU A 183 -15.33 -17.66 -5.33
N ASP A 184 -15.07 -17.10 -6.52
CA ASP A 184 -13.74 -16.69 -6.96
C ASP A 184 -13.14 -15.66 -5.99
N ALA A 185 -13.92 -14.66 -5.57
CA ALA A 185 -13.46 -13.67 -4.60
C ALA A 185 -13.04 -14.32 -3.27
N GLY A 186 -13.88 -15.20 -2.72
CA GLY A 186 -13.58 -15.88 -1.45
C GLY A 186 -12.38 -16.81 -1.55
N LYS A 187 -12.29 -17.58 -2.64
CA LYS A 187 -11.19 -18.52 -2.88
C LYS A 187 -9.87 -17.80 -3.10
N LEU A 188 -9.83 -16.83 -4.00
CA LEU A 188 -8.62 -16.07 -4.31
C LEU A 188 -8.14 -15.24 -3.11
N SER A 189 -9.05 -14.69 -2.30
CA SER A 189 -8.69 -14.03 -1.04
C SER A 189 -8.00 -14.97 -0.06
N SER A 190 -8.54 -16.18 0.11
CA SER A 190 -7.95 -17.20 0.99
C SER A 190 -6.58 -17.66 0.47
N MET A 191 -6.50 -17.97 -0.83
CA MET A 191 -5.24 -18.35 -1.50
C MET A 191 -4.18 -17.25 -1.41
N LEU A 192 -4.56 -15.96 -1.47
CA LEU A 192 -3.62 -14.86 -1.34
C LEU A 192 -3.01 -14.79 0.07
N LEU A 193 -3.80 -15.06 1.11
CA LEU A 193 -3.30 -15.11 2.48
C LEU A 193 -2.40 -16.33 2.69
N GLU A 194 -2.81 -17.50 2.21
CA GLU A 194 -2.02 -18.73 2.26
C GLU A 194 -0.68 -18.56 1.55
N LEU A 195 -0.66 -18.09 0.30
CA LEU A 195 0.57 -17.84 -0.45
C LEU A 195 1.46 -16.78 0.19
N ARG A 196 0.97 -15.97 1.13
CA ARG A 196 1.81 -15.05 1.94
C ARG A 196 2.32 -15.70 3.22
N GLN A 197 1.56 -16.60 3.82
CA GLN A 197 1.91 -17.29 5.07
C GLN A 197 2.72 -18.56 4.85
N GLU A 198 2.64 -19.14 3.65
CA GLU A 198 3.45 -20.30 3.27
C GLU A 198 4.92 -19.92 3.48
N SER A 199 5.75 -20.81 3.99
CA SER A 199 7.18 -20.58 4.12
C SER A 199 7.84 -21.86 3.69
N ASP A 200 8.28 -21.91 2.44
CA ASP A 200 8.87 -23.13 1.87
C ASP A 200 10.25 -23.43 2.50
N SER A 201 10.81 -22.50 3.27
CA SER A 201 12.10 -22.67 3.95
C SER A 201 12.26 -21.73 5.14
N THR A 202 13.06 -22.16 6.11
CA THR A 202 13.57 -21.34 7.22
C THR A 202 14.27 -20.07 6.73
N THR A 203 14.85 -20.10 5.53
CA THR A 203 15.48 -18.94 4.87
C THR A 203 14.45 -17.86 4.50
N ALA A 204 13.25 -18.23 4.07
CA ALA A 204 12.20 -17.27 3.72
C ALA A 204 11.60 -16.59 4.95
N GLU A 205 11.39 -17.35 6.03
CA GLU A 205 10.97 -16.78 7.32
C GLU A 205 12.01 -15.82 7.88
N ALA A 206 13.28 -16.22 7.87
CA ALA A 206 14.38 -15.36 8.31
C ALA A 206 14.47 -14.07 7.46
N ALA A 207 14.26 -14.15 6.15
CA ALA A 207 14.27 -12.96 5.29
C ALA A 207 13.06 -12.04 5.53
N HIS A 208 11.88 -12.61 5.78
CA HIS A 208 10.68 -11.84 6.13
C HIS A 208 10.80 -11.17 7.51
N ASP A 209 11.31 -11.89 8.51
CA ASP A 209 11.57 -11.38 9.86
C ASP A 209 12.63 -10.27 9.83
N LEU A 210 13.75 -10.49 9.14
CA LEU A 210 14.79 -9.48 8.94
C LEU A 210 14.22 -8.21 8.28
N ARG A 211 13.38 -8.36 7.25
CA ARG A 211 12.70 -7.22 6.61
C ARG A 211 11.83 -6.46 7.61
N ALA A 212 11.06 -7.16 8.45
CA ALA A 212 10.21 -6.51 9.46
C ALA A 212 11.04 -5.75 10.50
N ARG A 213 12.14 -6.35 10.99
CA ARG A 213 13.04 -5.70 11.95
C ARG A 213 13.75 -4.48 11.38
N VAL A 214 14.24 -4.57 10.14
CA VAL A 214 14.84 -3.42 9.45
C VAL A 214 13.79 -2.33 9.19
N TYR A 215 12.55 -2.70 8.87
CA TYR A 215 11.46 -1.75 8.72
C TYR A 215 11.16 -1.00 10.02
N ALA A 216 11.12 -1.68 11.17
CA ALA A 216 10.89 -1.03 12.46
C ALA A 216 11.96 0.03 12.76
N LEU A 217 13.24 -0.29 12.55
CA LEU A 217 14.34 0.68 12.68
C LEU A 217 14.18 1.87 11.70
N TYR A 218 13.78 1.57 10.46
CA TYR A 218 13.54 2.59 9.44
C TYR A 218 12.39 3.53 9.82
N GLU A 219 11.26 2.98 10.28
CA GLU A 219 10.09 3.74 10.70
C GLU A 219 10.40 4.64 11.91
N ASP A 220 11.05 4.09 12.93
CA ASP A 220 11.39 4.87 14.13
C ASP A 220 12.34 6.03 13.79
N CYS A 221 13.36 5.78 12.97
CA CYS A 221 14.29 6.82 12.54
C CYS A 221 13.62 7.86 11.64
N PHE A 222 12.72 7.43 10.74
CA PHE A 222 11.89 8.35 9.94
C PHE A 222 11.10 9.28 10.84
N ASN A 223 10.32 8.71 11.77
CA ASN A 223 9.40 9.48 12.60
C ASN A 223 10.17 10.39 13.56
N GLN A 224 11.33 9.98 14.07
CA GLN A 224 12.18 10.85 14.88
C GLN A 224 12.64 12.10 14.11
N ILE A 225 13.02 11.97 12.83
CA ILE A 225 13.39 13.11 11.99
C ILE A 225 12.16 13.95 11.63
N ALA A 226 11.03 13.31 11.33
CA ALA A 226 9.76 13.96 11.01
C ALA A 226 9.28 14.83 12.20
N ASP A 227 9.23 14.27 13.40
CA ASP A 227 8.80 14.98 14.61
C ASP A 227 9.70 16.18 14.92
N ALA A 228 11.01 16.03 14.73
CA ALA A 228 11.97 17.11 14.87
C ALA A 228 11.72 18.26 13.89
N GLY A 229 11.52 17.94 12.61
CA GLY A 229 11.21 18.94 11.60
C GLY A 229 9.88 19.64 11.84
N GLN A 230 8.84 18.88 12.19
CA GLN A 230 7.56 19.46 12.59
C GLN A 230 7.73 20.44 13.74
N TYR A 231 8.41 20.02 14.82
CA TYR A 231 8.61 20.86 15.99
C TYR A 231 9.31 22.18 15.66
N VAL A 232 10.40 22.12 14.88
CA VAL A 232 11.20 23.30 14.49
C VAL A 232 10.40 24.28 13.64
N PHE A 233 9.66 23.77 12.65
CA PHE A 233 9.03 24.61 11.63
C PHE A 233 7.58 24.98 11.93
N LYS A 234 6.91 24.33 12.90
CA LYS A 234 5.48 24.52 13.20
C LYS A 234 5.03 25.97 13.32
N ARG A 235 5.88 26.85 13.88
CA ARG A 235 5.54 28.27 14.11
C ARG A 235 6.11 29.22 13.06
N THR A 236 7.21 28.84 12.41
CA THR A 236 7.99 29.73 11.54
C THR A 236 7.71 29.48 10.07
N ASN A 237 7.40 28.24 9.70
CA ASN A 237 7.09 27.84 8.33
C ASN A 237 6.14 26.61 8.35
N PRO A 238 4.82 26.82 8.44
CA PRO A 238 3.84 25.73 8.52
C PRO A 238 3.88 24.78 7.32
N GLU A 239 4.09 25.29 6.10
CA GLU A 239 4.22 24.46 4.89
C GLU A 239 5.45 23.55 4.98
N ARG A 240 6.59 24.07 5.46
CA ARG A 240 7.79 23.26 5.70
C ARG A 240 7.54 22.22 6.79
N ALA A 241 6.77 22.54 7.83
CA ALA A 241 6.40 21.59 8.87
C ALA A 241 5.53 20.44 8.32
N GLU A 242 4.58 20.74 7.41
CA GLU A 242 3.76 19.72 6.75
C GLU A 242 4.60 18.76 5.91
N ALA A 243 5.68 19.24 5.28
CA ALA A 243 6.62 18.38 4.54
C ALA A 243 7.34 17.35 5.45
N TYR A 244 7.38 17.57 6.77
CA TYR A 244 7.85 16.60 7.77
C TYR A 244 6.71 15.73 8.33
N ALA A 245 5.71 15.37 7.52
CA ALA A 245 4.63 14.48 7.94
C ALA A 245 5.18 13.11 8.45
N PRO A 246 4.53 12.46 9.43
CA PRO A 246 4.95 11.13 9.90
C PRO A 246 4.87 10.09 8.79
N LEU A 247 5.59 8.97 8.91
CA LEU A 247 5.78 7.99 7.83
C LEU A 247 4.45 7.56 7.21
N TYR A 248 3.46 7.22 8.04
CA TYR A 248 2.16 6.76 7.56
C TYR A 248 1.44 7.83 6.71
N THR A 249 1.48 9.09 7.12
CA THR A 249 0.86 10.20 6.39
C THR A 249 1.59 10.48 5.08
N ALA A 250 2.93 10.56 5.10
CA ALA A 250 3.75 10.77 3.92
C ALA A 250 3.60 9.61 2.91
N TYR A 251 3.54 8.38 3.41
CA TYR A 251 3.24 7.18 2.64
C TYR A 251 1.89 7.29 1.93
N LEU A 252 0.82 7.67 2.62
CA LEU A 252 -0.51 7.81 2.02
C LEU A 252 -0.54 8.89 0.93
N GLN A 253 0.16 10.02 1.12
CA GLN A 253 0.26 11.08 0.12
C GLN A 253 0.88 10.58 -1.19
N ILE A 254 2.05 9.94 -1.11
CA ILE A 254 2.74 9.39 -2.29
C ILE A 254 1.89 8.33 -3.00
N ARG A 255 1.16 7.52 -2.24
CA ARG A 255 0.27 6.52 -2.84
C ARG A 255 -0.92 7.15 -3.56
N LYS A 256 -1.47 8.23 -3.03
CA LYS A 256 -2.53 8.99 -3.70
C LYS A 256 -2.04 9.58 -5.02
N GLU A 257 -0.82 10.10 -5.05
CA GLU A 257 -0.20 10.69 -6.26
C GLU A 257 0.09 9.65 -7.34
N ARG A 258 0.62 8.48 -6.96
CA ARG A 258 0.94 7.40 -7.91
C ARG A 258 -0.30 6.73 -8.52
N PHE A 259 -1.41 6.73 -7.79
CA PHE A 259 -2.67 6.13 -8.22
C PHE A 259 -3.82 7.09 -7.87
N PRO A 260 -4.00 8.16 -8.67
CA PRO A 260 -5.12 9.07 -8.48
C PRO A 260 -6.42 8.28 -8.70
N ALA A 261 -7.44 8.59 -7.89
CA ALA A 261 -8.79 8.08 -8.16
C ALA A 261 -9.18 8.51 -9.58
N ARG A 262 -9.84 7.61 -10.32
CA ARG A 262 -10.37 7.94 -11.65
C ARG A 262 -11.24 9.21 -11.50
N PRO A 263 -11.07 10.24 -12.34
CA PRO A 263 -12.00 11.37 -12.33
C PRO A 263 -13.41 10.79 -12.48
N ALA A 264 -14.36 11.27 -11.68
CA ALA A 264 -15.75 10.94 -11.89
C ALA A 264 -16.08 11.30 -13.35
N GLU A 265 -16.49 10.31 -14.15
CA GLU A 265 -16.99 10.57 -15.50
C GLU A 265 -18.10 11.61 -15.37
N GLU A 266 -17.92 12.76 -16.02
CA GLU A 266 -18.95 13.78 -16.12
C GLU A 266 -20.22 13.12 -16.64
N THR A 267 -21.27 13.16 -15.83
CA THR A 267 -22.62 12.68 -16.17
C THR A 267 -22.98 13.17 -17.57
N PRO A 268 -23.36 12.29 -18.51
CA PRO A 268 -23.79 12.74 -19.83
C PRO A 268 -25.00 13.66 -19.66
N GLU A 269 -24.94 14.82 -20.32
CA GLU A 269 -26.03 15.81 -20.33
C GLU A 269 -27.36 15.12 -20.64
N THR A 270 -28.34 15.35 -19.77
CA THR A 270 -29.71 14.89 -19.89
C THR A 270 -30.24 15.19 -21.31
N PRO A 271 -30.81 14.22 -22.04
CA PRO A 271 -31.36 14.49 -23.35
C PRO A 271 -32.52 15.49 -23.23
N ALA A 272 -32.49 16.53 -24.05
CA ALA A 272 -33.52 17.55 -24.14
C ALA A 272 -34.91 16.90 -24.32
N THR A 273 -35.86 17.31 -23.49
CA THR A 273 -37.27 16.93 -23.57
C THR A 273 -37.83 17.28 -24.95
N PRO A 274 -38.52 16.37 -25.66
CA PRO A 274 -39.12 16.68 -26.93
C PRO A 274 -40.31 17.61 -26.72
N ALA A 275 -40.34 18.71 -27.49
CA ALA A 275 -41.43 19.68 -27.49
C ALA A 275 -42.75 19.02 -27.96
N THR A 276 -43.81 19.24 -27.19
CA THR A 276 -45.18 18.85 -27.48
C THR A 276 -45.68 19.54 -28.76
N PRO A 277 -46.38 18.85 -29.68
CA PRO A 277 -46.91 19.48 -30.89
C PRO A 277 -48.11 20.35 -30.55
N GLU A 278 -48.06 21.63 -30.95
CA GLU A 278 -49.22 22.52 -30.96
C GLU A 278 -50.23 22.03 -32.02
N THR A 279 -51.42 21.66 -31.55
CA THR A 279 -52.64 21.49 -32.36
C THR A 279 -53.09 22.87 -32.85
N ASN A 280 -53.12 23.06 -34.19
CA ASN A 280 -53.80 24.19 -34.82
C ASN A 280 -55.31 23.90 -34.91
N GLU A 281 -56.12 24.84 -34.41
CA GLU A 281 -57.48 25.11 -34.90
C GLU A 281 -57.44 26.07 -36.10
#